data_AF-A0A8H6T4M0-F1
#
_entry.id   AF-A0A8H6T4M0-F1
#
_cell.length_a   1.000
_cell.length_b   1.000
_cell.length_c   1.000
_cell.angle_alpha   90.00
_cell.angle_beta   90.00
_cell.angle_gamma   90.00
#
_symmetry.space_group_name_H-M   'P 1'
#
loop_
_entity.id
_entity.type
_entity.pdbx_description
1 polymer ?
#
loop_
_entity_poly.entity_id
_entity_poly.type
_entity_poly.pdbx_seq_one_letter_code
_entity_poly.pdbx_strand_id
1 'polypeptide(L)'
;MSAVPLFRPLFAQPWRRPLAFAAVPALLASLRQWRIPSLSELLPPIVLAVPKKKVSHSRKSMREANKGLVDKQNIVNCPGCGAPKLAHHLCPNCYSFLSRMWKAAKRSENSA
;
A
#
# COMPACT_ATOMS: atom_id res chain seq x y z
N MET A 1 13.15 -60.06 -9.91
CA MET A 1 14.18 -59.45 -9.06
C MET A 1 13.55 -58.26 -8.36
N SER A 2 12.96 -58.56 -7.21
CA SER A 2 12.10 -57.69 -6.42
C SER A 2 12.60 -57.76 -5.00
N ALA A 3 13.11 -56.65 -4.46
CA ALA A 3 13.27 -56.48 -3.02
C ALA A 3 13.53 -54.99 -2.75
N VAL A 4 12.48 -54.32 -2.27
CA VAL A 4 12.56 -53.04 -1.55
C VAL A 4 12.95 -53.38 -0.11
N PRO A 5 13.96 -52.73 0.50
CA PRO A 5 14.04 -52.68 1.94
C PRO A 5 13.27 -51.46 2.47
N LEU A 6 12.11 -51.78 3.04
CA LEU A 6 11.54 -51.06 4.17
C LEU A 6 12.56 -51.08 5.32
N PHE A 7 12.82 -49.94 5.96
CA PHE A 7 12.80 -49.80 7.43
C PHE A 7 13.17 -48.36 7.84
N ARG A 8 12.19 -47.65 8.40
CA ARG A 8 12.41 -46.45 9.24
C ARG A 8 13.06 -46.89 10.56
N PRO A 9 13.80 -46.01 11.23
CA PRO A 9 13.24 -45.57 12.50
C PRO A 9 13.17 -44.05 12.62
N LEU A 10 11.94 -43.59 12.89
CA LEU A 10 11.67 -42.43 13.73
C LEU A 10 12.40 -42.66 15.07
N PHE A 11 13.18 -41.69 15.53
CA PHE A 11 13.48 -41.35 16.94
C PHE A 11 14.91 -40.78 17.05
N ALA A 12 15.04 -39.46 16.88
CA ALA A 12 16.01 -38.64 17.61
C ALA A 12 15.74 -37.17 17.28
N GLN A 13 14.74 -36.59 17.94
CA GLN A 13 14.59 -35.14 18.06
C GLN A 13 15.44 -34.69 19.25
N PRO A 14 16.56 -33.95 19.08
CA PRO A 14 17.15 -33.22 20.20
C PRO A 14 16.40 -31.88 20.37
N TRP A 15 15.20 -31.93 20.93
CA TRP A 15 14.57 -30.74 21.52
C TRP A 15 15.22 -30.46 22.87
N ARG A 16 16.38 -29.81 22.85
CA ARG A 16 16.94 -29.07 24.00
C ARG A 16 17.58 -27.78 23.49
N ARG A 17 16.74 -26.81 23.13
CA ARG A 17 17.12 -25.40 23.21
C ARG A 17 16.65 -24.91 24.57
N PRO A 18 17.53 -24.70 25.57
CA PRO A 18 17.11 -24.08 26.80
C PRO A 18 16.62 -22.67 26.48
N LEU A 19 15.37 -22.41 26.83
CA LEU A 19 14.77 -21.09 26.81
C LEU A 19 15.52 -20.22 27.82
N ALA A 20 16.54 -19.48 27.36
CA ALA A 20 17.15 -18.39 28.11
C ALA A 20 16.18 -17.19 28.13
N PHE A 21 15.09 -17.32 28.89
CA PHE A 21 14.24 -16.21 29.30
C PHE A 21 14.95 -15.42 30.41
N ALA A 22 15.99 -14.65 30.07
CA ALA A 22 16.62 -13.76 31.04
C ALA A 22 17.42 -12.61 30.40
N ALA A 23 16.86 -11.91 29.40
CA ALA A 23 17.47 -10.64 28.94
C ALA A 23 16.52 -9.68 28.20
N VAL A 24 15.20 -9.75 28.39
CA VAL A 24 14.25 -8.81 27.75
C VAL A 24 13.59 -7.85 28.76
N PRO A 25 14.34 -7.04 29.53
CA PRO A 25 13.73 -5.83 30.10
C PRO A 25 14.35 -4.52 29.56
N ALA A 26 15.23 -4.56 28.56
CA ALA A 26 15.87 -3.34 28.03
C ALA A 26 15.27 -2.83 26.70
N LEU A 27 14.74 -3.70 25.82
CA LEU A 27 14.20 -3.27 24.52
C LEU A 27 12.78 -2.69 24.59
N LEU A 28 11.97 -3.05 25.61
CA LEU A 28 10.67 -2.41 25.87
C LEU A 28 10.81 -1.05 26.58
N ALA A 29 11.95 -0.78 27.24
CA ALA A 29 12.22 0.53 27.82
C ALA A 29 12.53 1.59 26.75
N SER A 30 12.97 1.18 25.56
CA SER A 30 13.20 2.07 24.41
C SER A 30 11.91 2.49 23.69
N LEU A 31 10.84 1.69 23.79
CA LEU A 31 9.50 2.08 23.31
C LEU A 31 8.82 3.12 24.23
N ARG A 32 9.36 3.35 25.43
CA ARG A 32 8.93 4.42 26.35
C ARG A 32 9.44 5.82 25.94
N GLN A 33 10.25 5.92 24.90
CA GLN A 33 10.70 7.19 24.34
C GLN A 33 9.62 7.90 23.52
N TRP A 34 8.56 7.17 23.11
CA TRP A 34 7.39 7.73 22.45
C TRP A 34 6.31 8.06 23.48
N ARG A 35 6.66 8.85 24.49
CA ARG A 35 5.68 9.40 25.44
C ARG A 35 4.91 10.50 24.72
N ILE A 36 3.60 10.30 24.58
CA ILE A 36 2.70 11.33 24.06
C ILE A 36 2.83 12.56 24.96
N PRO A 37 3.20 13.74 24.43
CA PRO A 37 3.34 14.94 25.24
C PRO A 37 1.99 15.29 25.88
N SER A 38 2.05 15.77 27.12
CA SER A 38 0.86 16.20 27.84
C SER A 38 0.20 17.38 27.13
N LEU A 39 -1.11 17.55 27.31
CA LEU A 39 -1.87 18.62 26.67
C LEU A 39 -1.27 20.01 26.99
N SER A 40 -0.73 20.19 28.19
CA SER A 40 -0.01 21.40 28.62
C SER A 40 1.24 21.72 27.78
N GLU A 41 1.90 20.70 27.22
CA GLU A 41 3.09 20.89 26.38
C GLU A 41 2.75 21.12 24.90
N LEU A 42 1.56 20.71 24.46
CA LEU A 42 1.08 20.92 23.08
C LEU A 42 0.41 22.28 22.86
N LEU A 43 -0.13 22.91 23.91
CA LEU A 43 -0.86 24.19 23.80
C LEU A 43 -0.01 25.38 23.31
N PRO A 44 1.22 25.63 23.83
CA PRO A 44 2.02 26.79 23.43
C PRO A 44 2.31 26.89 21.93
N PRO A 45 2.79 25.82 21.24
CA PRO A 45 3.05 25.91 19.81
C PRO A 45 1.77 26.08 18.98
N ILE A 46 0.64 25.50 19.42
CA ILE A 46 -0.65 25.63 18.72
C ILE A 46 -1.15 27.06 18.80
N VAL A 47 -1.08 27.71 19.96
CA VAL A 47 -1.58 29.09 20.16
C VAL A 47 -0.68 30.12 19.47
N LEU A 48 0.63 29.89 19.42
CA LEU A 48 1.58 30.80 18.75
C LEU A 48 1.57 30.66 17.23
N ALA A 49 1.23 29.48 16.68
CA ALA A 49 1.24 29.21 15.24
C ALA A 49 -0.11 29.48 14.53
N VAL A 50 -1.02 30.25 15.13
CA VAL A 50 -2.33 30.58 14.53
C VAL A 50 -2.22 31.78 13.58
N PRO A 51 -2.91 31.75 12.41
CA PRO A 51 -3.04 32.92 11.56
C PRO A 51 -3.58 34.13 12.34
N LYS A 52 -2.80 35.21 12.41
CA LYS A 52 -3.18 36.41 13.18
C LYS A 52 -4.43 37.11 12.63
N LYS A 53 -4.65 37.05 11.31
CA LYS A 53 -5.73 37.73 10.59
C LYS A 53 -6.22 36.88 9.41
N LYS A 54 -7.49 37.06 9.04
CA LYS A 54 -8.08 36.47 7.82
C LYS A 54 -7.38 37.02 6.58
N VAL A 55 -7.11 36.15 5.60
CA VAL A 55 -6.54 36.53 4.31
C VAL A 55 -7.62 37.23 3.46
N SER A 56 -7.27 38.33 2.78
CA SER A 56 -8.20 39.05 1.89
C SER A 56 -8.57 38.20 0.66
N HIS A 57 -9.74 38.47 0.07
CA HIS A 57 -10.21 37.76 -1.14
C HIS A 57 -9.18 37.81 -2.29
N SER A 58 -8.59 38.97 -2.55
CA SER A 58 -7.54 39.15 -3.56
C SER A 58 -6.31 38.27 -3.28
N ARG A 59 -5.78 38.28 -2.04
CA ARG A 59 -4.61 37.46 -1.67
C ARG A 59 -4.90 35.96 -1.75
N LYS A 60 -6.12 35.53 -1.44
CA LYS A 60 -6.55 34.14 -1.60
C LYS A 60 -6.59 33.76 -3.09
N SER A 61 -7.26 34.56 -3.91
CA SER A 61 -7.39 34.33 -5.36
C SER A 61 -6.04 34.26 -6.06
N MET A 62 -5.10 35.15 -5.74
CA MET A 62 -3.75 35.13 -6.32
C MET A 62 -2.98 33.84 -5.97
N ARG A 63 -3.19 33.27 -4.77
CA ARG A 63 -2.58 31.99 -4.38
C ARG A 63 -3.23 30.79 -5.08
N GLU A 64 -4.50 30.89 -5.43
CA GLU A 64 -5.26 29.83 -6.10
C GLU A 64 -5.04 29.81 -7.61
N ALA A 65 -4.75 30.96 -8.23
CA ALA A 65 -4.53 31.10 -9.67
C ALA A 65 -3.46 30.14 -10.23
N ASN A 66 -2.42 29.84 -9.43
CA ASN A 66 -1.33 28.95 -9.85
C ASN A 66 -1.68 27.45 -9.79
N LYS A 67 -2.89 27.08 -9.37
CA LYS A 67 -3.31 25.68 -9.17
C LYS A 67 -4.22 25.15 -10.29
N GLY A 68 -4.11 25.74 -11.48
CA GLY A 68 -4.89 25.31 -12.66
C GLY A 68 -4.60 23.86 -13.06
N LEU A 69 -5.58 23.21 -13.70
CA LEU A 69 -5.38 21.88 -14.29
C LEU A 69 -4.45 22.00 -15.50
N VAL A 70 -3.38 21.21 -15.52
CA VAL A 70 -2.45 21.16 -16.65
C VAL A 70 -3.00 20.19 -17.70
N ASP A 71 -2.95 20.62 -18.97
CA ASP A 71 -3.38 19.79 -20.08
C ASP A 71 -2.49 18.55 -20.24
N LYS A 72 -3.13 17.40 -20.48
CA LYS A 72 -2.43 16.13 -20.69
C LYS A 72 -2.10 15.93 -22.17
N GLN A 73 -0.81 16.00 -22.49
CA GLN A 73 -0.30 15.78 -23.85
C GLN A 73 -0.03 14.30 -24.18
N ASN A 74 -0.10 13.42 -23.18
CA ASN A 74 0.28 12.02 -23.30
C ASN A 74 -0.88 11.09 -23.71
N ILE A 75 -1.78 11.57 -24.57
CA ILE A 75 -2.92 10.80 -25.08
C ILE A 75 -2.57 10.28 -26.48
N VAL A 76 -2.64 8.96 -26.66
CA VAL A 76 -2.31 8.27 -27.92
C VAL A 76 -3.46 7.34 -28.30
N ASN A 77 -3.57 7.01 -29.59
CA ASN A 77 -4.60 6.08 -30.07
C ASN A 77 -4.22 4.63 -29.74
N CYS A 78 -5.20 3.80 -29.40
CA CYS A 78 -4.99 2.38 -29.18
C CYS A 78 -4.77 1.63 -30.51
N PRO A 79 -3.74 0.77 -30.64
CA PRO A 79 -3.50 0.01 -31.88
C PRO A 79 -4.55 -1.08 -32.14
N GLY A 80 -5.30 -1.51 -31.12
CA GLY A 80 -6.32 -2.56 -31.29
C GLY A 80 -7.71 -2.01 -31.64
N CYS A 81 -8.18 -0.99 -30.91
CA CYS A 81 -9.56 -0.48 -31.04
C CYS A 81 -9.67 0.97 -31.52
N GLY A 82 -8.55 1.68 -31.71
CA GLY A 82 -8.55 3.09 -32.12
C GLY A 82 -8.95 4.11 -31.04
N ALA A 83 -9.50 3.68 -29.90
CA ALA A 83 -9.90 4.59 -28.83
C ALA A 83 -8.70 5.33 -28.20
N PRO A 84 -8.87 6.58 -27.73
CA PRO A 84 -7.82 7.32 -27.05
C PRO A 84 -7.46 6.66 -25.72
N LYS A 85 -6.16 6.55 -25.44
CA LYS A 85 -5.62 6.00 -24.20
C LYS A 85 -4.40 6.80 -23.75
N LEU A 86 -4.00 6.64 -22.49
CA LEU A 86 -2.75 7.23 -22.00
C LEU A 86 -1.52 6.48 -22.56
N ALA A 87 -0.44 7.21 -22.83
CA ALA A 87 0.86 6.64 -23.21
C ALA A 87 1.39 5.74 -22.07
N HIS A 88 1.98 4.60 -22.41
CA HIS A 88 2.43 3.56 -21.47
C HIS A 88 1.36 2.87 -20.62
N HIS A 89 0.07 3.18 -20.82
CA HIS A 89 -1.03 2.47 -20.17
C HIS A 89 -1.73 1.49 -21.13
N LEU A 90 -2.28 0.43 -20.53
CA LEU A 90 -3.20 -0.48 -21.20
C LEU A 90 -4.50 0.26 -21.55
N CYS A 91 -5.08 -0.06 -22.70
CA CYS A 91 -6.35 0.54 -23.10
C CYS A 91 -7.48 0.05 -22.17
N PRO A 92 -8.27 0.96 -21.55
CA PRO A 92 -9.34 0.58 -20.64
C PRO A 92 -10.45 -0.22 -21.36
N ASN A 93 -10.75 0.12 -22.61
CA ASN A 93 -11.78 -0.55 -23.40
C ASN A 93 -11.39 -2.01 -23.72
N CYS A 94 -10.24 -2.21 -24.37
CA CYS A 94 -9.76 -3.55 -24.73
C CYS A 94 -9.57 -4.43 -23.49
N TYR A 95 -9.00 -3.88 -22.43
CA TYR A 95 -8.79 -4.63 -21.19
C TYR A 95 -10.11 -5.03 -20.54
N SER A 96 -11.10 -4.13 -20.46
CA SER A 96 -12.43 -4.43 -19.94
C SER A 96 -13.08 -5.58 -20.72
N PHE A 97 -13.07 -5.50 -22.05
CA PHE A 97 -13.63 -6.52 -22.92
C PHE A 97 -12.98 -7.90 -22.70
N LEU A 98 -11.65 -7.98 -22.80
CA LEU A 98 -10.90 -9.23 -22.60
C LEU A 98 -11.12 -9.81 -21.21
N SER A 99 -11.12 -8.96 -20.18
CA SER A 99 -11.32 -9.41 -18.80
C SER A 99 -12.71 -10.02 -18.58
N ARG A 100 -13.76 -9.47 -19.21
CA ARG A 100 -15.13 -10.00 -19.12
C ARG A 100 -15.23 -11.34 -19.83
N MET A 101 -14.63 -11.48 -21.01
CA MET A 101 -14.59 -12.74 -21.74
C MET A 101 -13.88 -13.86 -20.96
N TRP A 102 -12.69 -13.59 -20.43
CA TRP A 102 -11.93 -14.58 -19.66
C TRP A 102 -12.65 -14.99 -18.38
N LYS A 103 -13.32 -14.05 -17.70
CA LYS A 103 -14.14 -14.36 -16.52
C LYS A 103 -15.36 -15.21 -16.87
N ALA A 104 -16.01 -14.94 -17.99
CA ALA A 104 -17.15 -15.74 -18.46
C ALA A 104 -16.73 -17.18 -18.79
N ALA A 105 -15.63 -17.35 -19.52
CA ALA A 105 -15.06 -18.66 -19.86
C ALA A 105 -14.71 -19.48 -18.60
N LYS A 106 -14.03 -18.87 -17.62
CA LYS A 106 -13.73 -19.51 -16.34
C LYS A 106 -14.99 -19.90 -15.55
N ARG A 107 -16.05 -19.09 -15.61
CA ARG A 107 -17.31 -19.43 -14.94
C ARG A 107 -17.97 -20.64 -15.58
N SER A 108 -17.98 -20.75 -16.91
CA SER A 108 -18.51 -21.94 -17.58
C SER A 108 -17.72 -23.20 -17.25
N GLU A 109 -16.38 -23.11 -17.18
CA GLU A 109 -15.52 -24.21 -16.76
C GLU A 109 -15.83 -24.65 -15.32
N ASN A 110 -16.01 -23.71 -14.39
CA ASN A 110 -16.32 -24.02 -13.00
C ASN A 110 -17.75 -24.55 -12.78
N SER A 111 -18.63 -24.42 -13.78
CA SER A 111 -20.02 -24.88 -13.72
C SER A 111 -20.21 -26.28 -14.30
N ALA A 112 -19.17 -26.82 -14.95
CA ALA A 112 -19.12 -28.17 -15.51
C ALA A 112 -18.41 -29.11 -14.53
#